data_AF-A0A3N7GR05-F1
#
_entry.id   AF-A0A3N7GR05-F1
#
_cell.length_a   1.000
_cell.length_b   1.000
_cell.length_c   1.000
_cell.angle_alpha   90.00
_cell.angle_beta   90.00
_cell.angle_gamma   90.00
#
_symmetry.space_group_name_H-M   'P 1'
#
loop_
_entity.id
_entity.type
_entity.pdbx_description
1 polymer ?
#
loop_
_entity_poly.entity_id
_entity_poly.type
_entity_poly.pdbx_seq_one_letter_code
_entity_poly.pdbx_strand_id
1 'polypeptide(L)'
;MKKITLFLTTFIAAAVCAQQILDKYPEGQNWYEGGNKQFFKEFHEILRQKNLKPCDNKKELYTQRFVVYPDANIKFVRDEDQSIIEESPCAASLTKEVFRYLDGFVPAVVDGEKVPTL
;
A
#
# COMPACT_ATOMS: atom_id res chain seq x y z
N MET A 1 0.17 -1.90 -63.88
CA MET A 1 -0.54 -1.23 -62.77
C MET A 1 -1.54 -2.25 -62.21
N LYS A 2 -1.34 -2.84 -61.04
CA LYS A 2 -1.80 -2.33 -59.75
C LYS A 2 -1.08 -3.13 -58.65
N LYS A 3 -0.39 -2.43 -57.76
CA LYS A 3 0.22 -3.01 -56.55
C LYS A 3 -0.90 -3.20 -55.52
N ILE A 4 -1.33 -4.43 -55.28
CA ILE A 4 -2.26 -4.74 -54.19
C ILE A 4 -1.41 -4.81 -52.92
N THR A 5 -1.40 -3.73 -52.17
CA THR A 5 -0.70 -3.65 -50.88
C THR A 5 -1.65 -4.21 -49.83
N LEU A 6 -1.37 -5.43 -49.36
CA LEU A 6 -2.12 -6.07 -48.29
C LEU A 6 -1.74 -5.39 -46.95
N PHE A 7 -2.60 -4.54 -46.43
CA PHE A 7 -2.46 -3.96 -45.10
C PHE A 7 -2.87 -5.01 -44.06
N LEU A 8 -1.89 -5.66 -43.44
CA LEU A 8 -2.10 -6.61 -42.35
C LEU A 8 -2.18 -5.81 -41.03
N THR A 9 -3.38 -5.41 -40.62
CA THR A 9 -3.62 -4.82 -39.30
C THR A 9 -3.65 -5.91 -38.24
N THR A 10 -2.50 -6.14 -37.59
CA THR A 10 -2.39 -6.98 -36.39
C THR A 10 -3.02 -6.24 -35.19
N PHE A 11 -4.20 -6.69 -34.78
CA PHE A 11 -4.79 -6.32 -33.49
C PHE A 11 -4.05 -7.11 -32.39
N ILE A 12 -3.03 -6.51 -31.77
CA ILE A 12 -2.44 -7.06 -30.55
C ILE A 12 -3.42 -6.76 -29.42
N ALA A 13 -4.25 -7.73 -29.07
CA ALA A 13 -5.00 -7.69 -27.83
C ALA A 13 -3.99 -7.81 -26.68
N ALA A 14 -3.60 -6.69 -26.08
CA ALA A 14 -2.86 -6.69 -24.83
C ALA A 14 -3.76 -7.32 -23.76
N ALA A 15 -3.47 -8.57 -23.40
CA ALA A 15 -4.05 -9.20 -22.23
C ALA A 15 -3.58 -8.42 -21.00
N VAL A 16 -4.43 -7.53 -20.49
CA VAL A 16 -4.22 -6.91 -19.19
C VAL A 16 -4.54 -7.98 -18.16
N CYS A 17 -3.53 -8.75 -17.75
CA CYS A 17 -3.64 -9.57 -16.55
C CYS A 17 -3.83 -8.61 -15.38
N ALA A 18 -5.05 -8.53 -14.84
CA ALA A 18 -5.27 -7.91 -13.55
C ALA A 18 -4.46 -8.73 -12.53
N GLN A 19 -3.35 -8.17 -12.05
CA GLN A 19 -2.50 -8.84 -11.08
C GLN A 19 -3.31 -9.03 -9.79
N GLN A 20 -3.52 -10.27 -9.39
CA GLN A 20 -4.22 -10.59 -8.15
C GLN A 20 -3.45 -10.00 -6.97
N ILE A 21 -4.16 -9.32 -6.07
CA ILE A 21 -3.60 -8.84 -4.81
C ILE A 21 -3.60 -10.03 -3.86
N LEU A 22 -2.43 -10.34 -3.31
CA LEU A 22 -2.28 -11.38 -2.30
C LEU A 22 -2.82 -10.87 -0.96
N ASP A 23 -3.65 -11.66 -0.29
CA ASP A 23 -4.31 -11.23 0.96
C ASP A 23 -3.38 -11.13 2.18
N LYS A 24 -2.18 -11.73 2.11
CA LYS A 24 -1.18 -11.72 3.19
C LYS A 24 0.21 -12.00 2.66
N TYR A 25 1.24 -11.49 3.34
CA TYR A 25 2.62 -11.80 3.00
C TYR A 25 2.94 -13.31 3.08
N PRO A 26 3.78 -13.83 2.16
CA PRO A 26 4.34 -15.17 2.29
C PRO A 26 5.08 -15.36 3.61
N GLU A 27 5.10 -16.59 4.11
CA GLU A 27 5.79 -16.92 5.35
C GLU A 27 7.28 -16.55 5.28
N GLY A 28 7.79 -15.94 6.37
CA GLY A 28 9.19 -15.53 6.48
C GLY A 28 9.54 -14.18 5.83
N GLN A 29 8.60 -13.52 5.15
CA GLN A 29 8.79 -12.17 4.61
C GLN A 29 8.21 -11.10 5.53
N ASN A 30 8.79 -9.90 5.48
CA ASN A 30 8.29 -8.73 6.20
C ASN A 30 7.77 -7.69 5.20
N TRP A 31 6.69 -7.02 5.55
CA TRP A 31 6.09 -5.93 4.76
C TRP A 31 6.81 -4.59 4.93
N TYR A 32 7.69 -4.49 5.93
CA TYR A 32 8.50 -3.33 6.24
C TYR A 32 9.95 -3.73 6.50
N GLU A 33 10.89 -2.89 6.11
CA GLU A 33 12.31 -3.07 6.39
C GLU A 33 12.53 -3.11 7.91
N GLY A 34 13.18 -4.15 8.41
CA GLY A 34 13.31 -4.38 9.86
C GLY A 34 12.01 -4.81 10.58
N GLY A 35 10.94 -5.06 9.81
CA GLY A 35 9.65 -5.57 10.29
C GLY A 35 8.90 -4.62 11.23
N ASN A 36 7.92 -5.17 11.96
CA ASN A 36 7.03 -4.40 12.83
C ASN A 36 7.79 -3.51 13.84
N LYS A 37 8.91 -3.99 14.39
CA LYS A 37 9.68 -3.25 15.39
C LYS A 37 10.25 -1.95 14.80
N GLN A 38 10.80 -2.02 13.59
CA GLN A 38 11.34 -0.85 12.91
C GLN A 38 10.24 0.10 12.46
N PHE A 39 9.15 -0.44 11.89
CA PHE A 39 7.97 0.35 11.54
C PHE A 39 7.45 1.18 12.72
N PHE A 40 7.21 0.56 13.89
CA PHE A 40 6.68 1.29 15.04
C PHE A 40 7.70 2.30 15.59
N LYS A 41 9.00 2.02 15.52
CA LYS A 41 10.04 2.97 15.90
C LYS A 41 9.99 4.22 15.02
N GLU A 42 9.98 4.05 13.69
CA GLU A 42 9.94 5.14 12.74
C GLU A 42 8.63 5.91 12.79
N PHE A 43 7.51 5.21 12.96
CA PHE A 43 6.21 5.84 13.18
C PHE A 43 6.25 6.81 14.37
N HIS A 44 6.77 6.37 15.52
CA HIS A 44 6.92 7.23 16.70
C HIS A 44 7.93 8.37 16.49
N GLU A 45 8.99 8.11 15.75
CA GLU A 45 9.98 9.12 15.42
C GLU A 45 9.41 10.22 14.53
N ILE A 46 8.62 9.87 13.50
CA ILE A 46 7.93 10.82 12.62
C ILE A 46 6.96 11.69 13.43
N LEU A 47 6.17 11.09 14.33
CA LEU A 47 5.27 11.85 15.23
C LEU A 47 6.04 12.94 15.98
N ARG A 48 7.21 12.59 16.54
CA ARG A 48 8.08 13.53 17.25
C ARG A 48 8.70 14.58 16.32
N GLN A 49 9.34 14.16 15.23
CA GLN A 49 10.07 15.05 14.33
C GLN A 49 9.15 16.06 13.65
N LYS A 50 7.92 15.66 13.31
CA LYS A 50 6.90 16.52 12.71
C LYS A 50 6.09 17.30 13.72
N ASN A 51 6.37 17.16 15.03
CA ASN A 51 5.63 17.78 16.13
C ASN A 51 4.11 17.52 16.03
N LEU A 52 3.71 16.32 15.62
CA LEU A 52 2.31 15.96 15.50
C LEU A 52 1.72 15.77 16.89
N LYS A 53 0.60 16.43 17.15
CA LYS A 53 -0.05 16.37 18.46
C LYS A 53 -0.75 15.02 18.63
N PRO A 54 -0.72 14.44 19.85
CA PRO A 54 -1.55 13.29 20.16
C PRO A 54 -3.04 13.66 20.09
N CYS A 55 -3.90 12.67 19.91
CA CYS A 55 -5.34 12.86 19.97
C CYS A 55 -5.81 13.18 21.40
N ASP A 56 -6.75 14.11 21.52
CA ASP A 56 -7.34 14.49 22.82
C ASP A 56 -8.08 13.30 23.43
N ASN A 57 -8.86 12.58 22.61
CA ASN A 57 -9.47 11.32 22.99
C ASN A 57 -8.46 10.18 22.88
N LYS A 58 -7.87 9.80 24.01
CA LYS A 58 -6.91 8.69 24.13
C LYS A 58 -7.50 7.30 23.85
N LYS A 59 -8.82 7.20 23.63
CA LYS A 59 -9.51 5.94 23.30
C LYS A 59 -9.68 5.73 21.80
N GLU A 60 -9.38 6.72 20.97
CA GLU A 60 -9.42 6.53 19.52
C GLU A 60 -8.43 5.45 19.08
N LEU A 61 -8.90 4.52 18.25
CA LEU A 61 -8.14 3.41 17.71
C LEU A 61 -8.49 3.27 16.23
N TYR A 62 -7.48 3.35 15.37
CA TYR A 62 -7.66 3.22 13.92
C TYR A 62 -6.63 2.25 13.36
N THR A 63 -7.09 1.31 12.53
CA THR A 63 -6.24 0.36 11.82
C THR A 63 -6.39 0.60 10.32
N GLN A 64 -5.33 1.07 9.67
CA GLN A 64 -5.30 1.28 8.22
C GLN A 64 -4.94 -0.02 7.50
N ARG A 65 -5.79 -0.48 6.58
CA ARG A 65 -5.44 -1.51 5.59
C ARG A 65 -4.82 -0.89 4.34
N PHE A 66 -3.78 -1.49 3.78
CA PHE A 66 -3.10 -0.97 2.59
C PHE A 66 -2.47 -2.08 1.80
N VAL A 67 -2.24 -1.85 0.51
CA VAL A 67 -1.54 -2.78 -0.38
C VAL A 67 -0.16 -2.23 -0.65
N VAL A 68 0.88 -3.05 -0.47
CA VAL A 68 2.24 -2.77 -0.92
C VAL A 68 2.40 -3.30 -2.35
N TYR A 69 2.84 -2.43 -3.27
CA TYR A 69 3.03 -2.74 -4.68
C TYR A 69 4.48 -3.11 -5.00
N PRO A 70 4.76 -3.74 -6.17
CA PRO A 70 6.11 -4.13 -6.60
C PRO A 70 7.17 -3.03 -6.61
N ASP A 71 6.76 -1.78 -6.72
CA ASP A 71 7.60 -0.57 -6.69
C ASP A 71 7.82 -0.02 -5.26
N ALA A 72 7.40 -0.77 -4.24
CA ALA A 72 7.43 -0.39 -2.82
C ALA A 72 6.49 0.77 -2.44
N ASN A 73 5.65 1.25 -3.36
CA ASN A 73 4.60 2.21 -3.00
C ASN A 73 3.41 1.49 -2.35
N ILE A 74 2.66 2.24 -1.54
CA ILE A 74 1.44 1.74 -0.91
C ILE A 74 0.19 2.43 -1.45
N LYS A 75 -0.93 1.71 -1.43
CA LYS A 75 -2.27 2.32 -1.56
C LYS A 75 -3.14 1.88 -0.41
N PHE A 76 -3.78 2.84 0.24
CA PHE A 76 -4.82 2.54 1.22
C PHE A 76 -5.97 1.80 0.54
N VAL A 77 -6.39 0.71 1.16
CA VAL A 77 -7.68 0.12 0.85
C VAL A 77 -8.71 1.12 1.33
N ARG A 78 -9.62 1.52 0.44
CA ARG A 78 -10.78 2.32 0.87
C ARG A 78 -11.59 1.40 1.77
N ASP A 79 -11.55 1.68 3.08
CA ASP A 79 -12.38 0.95 4.04
C ASP A 79 -13.83 1.04 3.54
N GLU A 80 -14.48 -0.12 3.40
CA GLU A 80 -15.91 -0.18 3.08
C GLU A 80 -16.77 0.36 4.24
N ASP A 81 -16.16 0.57 5.41
CA ASP A 81 -16.83 1.00 6.62
C ASP A 81 -16.36 2.39 7.08
N GLN A 82 -17.03 3.40 6.53
CA GLN A 82 -16.87 4.81 6.92
C GLN A 82 -17.02 5.02 8.45
N SER A 83 -17.74 4.13 9.15
CA SER A 83 -17.98 4.25 10.60
C SER A 83 -16.69 4.19 11.41
N ILE A 84 -15.69 3.40 11.01
CA ILE A 84 -14.41 3.27 11.73
C ILE A 84 -13.62 4.58 11.69
N ILE A 85 -13.70 5.32 10.59
CA ILE A 85 -13.08 6.65 10.45
C ILE A 85 -13.86 7.66 11.31
N GLU A 86 -15.18 7.57 11.35
CA GLU A 86 -16.05 8.47 12.13
C GLU A 86 -15.91 8.26 13.64
N GLU A 87 -15.63 7.04 14.09
CA GLU A 87 -15.38 6.71 15.51
C GLU A 87 -14.01 7.16 16.00
N SER A 88 -13.01 7.25 15.12
CA SER A 88 -11.62 7.59 15.46
C SER A 88 -10.98 8.57 14.46
N PRO A 89 -11.58 9.77 14.26
CA PRO A 89 -11.19 10.69 13.18
C PRO A 89 -9.79 11.28 13.36
N CYS A 90 -9.37 11.54 14.61
CA CYS A 90 -8.03 12.02 14.89
C CYS A 90 -7.00 10.93 14.63
N ALA A 91 -7.23 9.70 15.13
CA ALA A 91 -6.30 8.60 14.92
C ALA A 91 -6.17 8.25 13.42
N ALA A 92 -7.26 8.30 12.67
CA ALA A 92 -7.27 8.11 11.22
C ALA A 92 -6.46 9.19 10.48
N SER A 93 -6.68 10.47 10.82
CA SER A 93 -5.93 11.58 10.24
C SER A 93 -4.43 11.49 10.55
N LEU A 94 -4.10 11.23 11.81
CA LEU A 94 -2.72 11.11 12.28
C LEU A 94 -1.98 9.96 11.59
N THR A 95 -2.64 8.80 11.47
CA THR A 95 -2.09 7.64 10.75
C THR A 95 -1.79 7.99 9.30
N LYS A 96 -2.76 8.60 8.59
CA LYS A 96 -2.58 9.00 7.19
C LYS A 96 -1.44 10.00 7.03
N GLU A 97 -1.27 10.92 7.97
CA GLU A 97 -0.18 11.90 7.94
C GLU A 97 1.18 11.22 8.13
N VAL A 98 1.33 10.34 9.13
CA VAL A 98 2.60 9.62 9.36
C VAL A 98 2.99 8.77 8.15
N PHE A 99 2.02 8.06 7.55
CA PHE A 99 2.26 7.21 6.38
C PHE A 99 2.82 7.96 5.16
N ARG A 100 2.65 9.28 5.06
CA ARG A 100 3.26 10.09 3.98
C ARG A 100 4.79 10.15 4.06
N TYR A 101 5.36 9.86 5.22
CA TYR A 101 6.80 9.96 5.47
C TYR A 101 7.49 8.60 5.62
N LEU A 102 6.72 7.50 5.62
CA LEU A 102 7.27 6.15 5.66
C LEU A 102 7.66 5.71 4.25
N ASP A 103 8.87 5.15 4.09
CA ASP A 103 9.40 4.70 2.81
C ASP A 103 9.99 3.27 2.86
N GLY A 104 10.16 2.68 4.05
CA GLY A 104 10.69 1.32 4.23
C GLY A 104 9.76 0.16 3.84
N PHE A 105 8.79 0.33 2.95
CA PHE A 105 7.89 -0.76 2.56
C PHE A 105 8.61 -1.78 1.67
N VAL A 106 8.37 -3.07 1.91
CA VAL A 106 9.04 -4.17 1.21
C VAL A 106 8.00 -4.99 0.43
N PRO A 107 8.05 -5.04 -0.91
CA PRO A 107 7.11 -5.85 -1.69
C PRO A 107 7.27 -7.35 -1.40
N ALA A 108 6.16 -8.09 -1.36
CA ALA A 108 6.21 -9.54 -1.26
C ALA A 108 6.79 -10.16 -2.54
N VAL A 109 7.49 -11.28 -2.38
CA VAL A 109 8.08 -12.06 -3.49
C VAL A 109 7.48 -13.47 -3.50
N VAL A 110 6.93 -13.89 -4.63
CA VAL A 110 6.41 -15.25 -4.87
C VAL A 110 7.06 -15.76 -6.15
N ASP A 111 7.69 -16.94 -6.09
CA ASP A 111 8.39 -17.55 -7.22
C ASP A 111 9.42 -16.63 -7.91
N GLY A 112 10.03 -15.72 -7.14
CA GLY A 112 11.01 -14.74 -7.63
C GLY A 112 10.41 -13.46 -8.22
N GLU A 113 9.08 -13.35 -8.29
CA GLU A 113 8.37 -12.17 -8.78
C GLU A 113 7.79 -11.34 -7.64
N LYS A 114 7.85 -10.01 -7.77
CA LYS A 114 7.21 -9.10 -6.82
C LYS A 114 5.71 -9.02 -7.08
N VAL A 115 4.90 -9.19 -6.03
CA VAL A 115 3.43 -9.21 -6.15
C VAL A 115 2.77 -8.20 -5.20
N PRO A 116 1.71 -7.49 -5.64
CA PRO A 116 0.90 -6.65 -4.78
C PRO A 116 0.33 -7.47 -3.61
N THR A 117 0.51 -6.99 -2.39
CA THR A 117 0.09 -7.73 -1.18
C THR A 117 -0.52 -6.79 -0.16
N LEU A 118 -1.60 -7.25 0.47
CA LEU A 118 -2.28 -6.58 1.58
C LEU A 118 -1.50 -6.69 2.90
#